data_AF-A0A7S0HIC9-F1
#
_entry.id   AF-A0A7S0HIC9-F1
#
_cell.length_a   1.000
_cell.length_b   1.000
_cell.length_c   1.000
_cell.angle_alpha   90.00
_cell.angle_beta   90.00
_cell.angle_gamma   90.00
#
_symmetry.space_group_name_H-M   'P 1'
#
loop_
_entity.id
_entity.type
_entity.pdbx_description
1 polymer ?
#
loop_
_entity_poly.entity_id
_entity_poly.type
_entity_poly.pdbx_seq_one_letter_code
_entity_poly.pdbx_strand_id
1 'polypeptide(L)'
;VGIKYKVGNVEKQANAKKETILSAGAIGSPHLLQLSGVGDGSHLSSIGVETLHHLPGVGQNLQDHLELLLQYRCKQPVSLYDHLNIFGKLRIGIEWILTRKGLGATNHMEAAGF
;
A
#
# COMPACT_ATOMS: atom_id res chain seq x y z
N VAL A 1 7.84 4.80 -25.61
CA VAL A 1 7.37 4.27 -24.31
C VAL A 1 7.46 5.36 -23.26
N GLY A 2 6.48 5.45 -22.37
CA GLY A 2 6.37 6.55 -21.40
C GLY A 2 5.08 6.45 -20.60
N ILE A 3 4.85 7.44 -19.75
CA ILE A 3 3.69 7.52 -18.86
C ILE A 3 2.99 8.87 -19.00
N LYS A 4 1.67 8.86 -18.81
CA LYS A 4 0.89 10.08 -18.51
C LYS A 4 0.59 10.07 -17.01
N TYR A 5 0.70 11.22 -16.37
CA TYR A 5 0.46 11.38 -14.94
C TYR A 5 -0.08 12.77 -14.64
N LYS A 6 -0.69 12.95 -13.47
CA LYS A 6 -1.29 14.21 -13.05
C LYS A 6 -0.56 14.75 -11.82
N VAL A 7 -0.21 16.04 -11.83
CA VAL A 7 0.32 16.75 -10.66
C VAL A 7 -0.63 17.89 -10.33
N GLY A 8 -1.35 17.78 -9.21
CA GLY A 8 -2.48 18.66 -8.91
C GLY A 8 -3.55 18.52 -9.99
N ASN A 9 -3.85 19.61 -10.71
CA ASN A 9 -4.80 19.62 -11.82
C ASN A 9 -4.16 19.61 -13.22
N VAL A 10 -2.83 19.50 -13.30
CA VAL A 10 -2.10 19.57 -14.56
C VAL A 10 -1.72 18.17 -15.03
N GLU A 11 -2.17 17.79 -16.23
CA GLU A 11 -1.70 16.58 -16.91
C GLU A 11 -0.29 16.78 -17.43
N LYS A 12 0.56 15.76 -17.27
CA LYS A 12 1.95 15.73 -17.70
C LYS A 12 2.26 14.40 -18.36
N GLN A 13 3.31 14.40 -19.17
CA GLN A 13 3.83 13.21 -19.82
C GLN A 13 5.34 13.08 -19.56
N ALA A 14 5.81 11.87 -19.34
CA ALA A 14 7.23 11.54 -19.25
C ALA A 14 7.55 10.40 -20.21
N ASN A 15 8.60 10.57 -21.01
CA ASN A 15 9.06 9.57 -21.98
C ASN A 15 10.31 8.87 -21.45
N ALA A 16 10.39 7.56 -21.69
CA ALA A 16 11.57 6.77 -21.38
C ALA A 16 12.37 6.48 -22.67
N LYS A 17 13.71 6.56 -22.59
CA LYS A 17 14.60 6.29 -23.73
C LYS A 17 14.67 4.81 -24.10
N LYS A 18 14.46 3.91 -23.13
CA LYS A 18 14.58 2.46 -23.32
C LYS A 18 13.27 1.78 -22.95
N GLU A 19 12.96 1.74 -21.66
CA GLU A 19 11.88 0.91 -21.12
C GLU A 19 11.09 1.64 -20.03
N THR A 20 9.91 1.14 -19.74
CA THR A 20 9.06 1.61 -18.63
C THR A 20 8.73 0.42 -17.75
N ILE A 21 9.06 0.51 -16.46
CA ILE A 21 8.81 -0.54 -15.47
C ILE A 21 7.60 -0.14 -14.64
N LEU A 22 6.63 -1.05 -14.53
CA LEU A 22 5.41 -0.85 -13.77
C LEU A 22 5.52 -1.53 -12.40
N SER A 23 5.51 -0.72 -11.33
CA SER A 23 5.68 -1.18 -9.94
C SER A 23 4.64 -0.56 -9.00
N ALA A 24 3.38 -0.49 -9.42
CA ALA A 24 2.28 0.14 -8.66
C ALA A 24 1.58 -0.84 -7.68
N GLY A 25 2.23 -1.95 -7.33
CA GLY A 25 1.71 -2.98 -6.43
C GLY A 25 0.62 -3.86 -7.03
N ALA A 26 0.14 -4.85 -6.26
CA ALA A 26 -0.83 -5.85 -6.70
C ALA A 26 -2.18 -5.26 -7.14
N ILE A 27 -2.55 -4.08 -6.64
CA ILE A 27 -3.79 -3.37 -6.98
C ILE A 27 -3.56 -2.36 -8.11
N GLY A 28 -2.52 -1.52 -7.99
CA GLY A 28 -2.29 -0.43 -8.93
C GLY A 28 -1.76 -0.87 -10.29
N SER A 29 -0.91 -1.91 -10.33
CA SER A 29 -0.33 -2.40 -11.59
C SER A 29 -1.39 -2.95 -12.57
N PRO A 30 -2.29 -3.88 -12.19
CA PRO A 30 -3.32 -4.35 -13.14
C PRO A 30 -4.27 -3.24 -13.57
N HIS A 31 -4.60 -2.30 -12.68
CA HIS A 31 -5.42 -1.14 -13.04
C HIS A 31 -4.75 -0.27 -14.12
N LEU A 32 -3.46 0.06 -13.96
CA LEU A 32 -2.71 0.85 -14.95
C LEU A 32 -2.52 0.12 -16.28
N LEU A 33 -2.35 -1.21 -16.26
CA LEU A 33 -2.34 -2.03 -17.48
C LEU A 33 -3.67 -1.95 -18.22
N GLN A 34 -4.78 -2.13 -17.50
CA GLN A 34 -6.12 -2.05 -18.07
C GLN A 34 -6.40 -0.66 -18.67
N LEU A 35 -6.08 0.43 -17.96
CA LEU A 35 -6.19 1.80 -18.48
C LEU A 35 -5.30 2.06 -19.71
N SER A 36 -4.21 1.29 -19.84
CA SER A 36 -3.30 1.34 -20.99
C SER A 36 -3.72 0.39 -22.11
N GLY A 37 -4.90 -0.23 -22.04
CA GLY A 37 -5.43 -1.12 -23.07
C GLY A 37 -4.89 -2.55 -23.02
N VAL A 38 -4.30 -2.97 -21.89
CA VAL A 38 -3.77 -4.33 -21.68
C VAL A 38 -4.64 -5.07 -20.65
N GLY A 39 -5.45 -6.02 -21.11
CA GLY A 39 -6.39 -6.73 -20.24
C GLY A 39 -7.42 -7.59 -20.99
N ASP A 40 -8.47 -8.04 -20.30
CA ASP A 40 -9.58 -8.74 -20.95
C ASP A 40 -10.34 -7.79 -21.90
N GLY A 41 -10.47 -8.18 -23.17
CA GLY A 41 -10.96 -7.28 -24.21
C GLY A 41 -12.44 -6.93 -24.06
N SER A 42 -13.24 -7.88 -23.57
CA SER A 42 -14.66 -7.68 -23.32
C SER A 42 -14.86 -6.72 -22.14
N HIS A 43 -14.09 -6.91 -21.06
CA HIS A 43 -14.10 -6.02 -19.92
C HIS A 43 -13.63 -4.61 -20.30
N LEU A 44 -12.49 -4.47 -20.99
CA LEU A 44 -11.97 -3.18 -21.44
C LEU A 44 -12.99 -2.44 -22.32
N SER A 45 -13.60 -3.14 -23.28
CA SER A 45 -14.65 -2.56 -24.12
C SER A 45 -15.87 -2.10 -23.30
N SER A 46 -16.27 -2.88 -22.29
CA SER A 46 -17.41 -2.53 -21.42
C SER A 46 -17.21 -1.24 -20.61
N ILE A 47 -15.95 -0.84 -20.38
CA ILE A 47 -15.59 0.40 -19.67
C ILE A 47 -15.04 1.50 -20.59
N GLY A 48 -15.15 1.32 -21.91
CA GLY A 48 -14.76 2.34 -22.90
C GLY A 48 -13.24 2.46 -23.14
N VAL A 49 -12.47 1.42 -22.83
CA VAL A 49 -11.02 1.37 -23.10
C VAL A 49 -10.75 0.52 -24.34
N GLU A 50 -9.98 1.08 -25.27
CA GLU A 50 -9.50 0.35 -26.45
C GLU A 50 -8.57 -0.79 -26.02
N THR A 51 -8.81 -2.00 -26.53
CA THR A 51 -7.94 -3.15 -26.28
C THR A 51 -6.75 -3.11 -27.23
N LEU A 52 -5.57 -2.75 -26.70
CA LEU A 52 -4.30 -2.80 -27.41
C LEU A 52 -3.65 -4.19 -27.32
N HIS A 53 -3.87 -4.89 -26.21
CA HIS A 53 -3.38 -6.25 -26.01
C HIS A 53 -4.34 -7.07 -25.15
N HIS A 54 -4.93 -8.11 -25.75
CA HIS A 54 -5.85 -9.01 -25.05
C HIS A 54 -5.07 -9.94 -24.12
N LEU A 55 -5.14 -9.69 -22.82
CA LEU A 55 -4.47 -10.46 -21.77
C LEU A 55 -5.41 -10.62 -20.56
N PRO A 56 -6.34 -11.60 -20.59
CA PRO A 56 -7.43 -11.70 -19.62
C PRO A 56 -7.00 -12.00 -18.19
N GLY A 57 -5.75 -12.44 -17.97
CA GLY A 57 -5.19 -12.64 -16.63
C GLY A 57 -4.88 -11.33 -15.87
N VAL A 58 -4.85 -10.17 -16.53
CA VAL A 58 -4.58 -8.89 -15.87
C VAL A 58 -5.70 -8.56 -14.88
N GLY A 59 -5.32 -8.40 -13.61
CA GLY A 59 -6.25 -8.11 -12.50
C GLY A 59 -6.93 -9.34 -11.91
N GLN A 60 -6.61 -10.54 -12.41
CA GLN A 60 -7.10 -11.80 -11.86
C GLN A 60 -6.08 -12.40 -10.87
N ASN A 61 -6.48 -13.49 -10.20
CA ASN A 61 -5.63 -14.23 -9.27
C ASN A 61 -5.05 -13.36 -8.14
N LEU A 62 -5.85 -12.43 -7.61
CA LEU A 62 -5.50 -11.73 -6.38
C LEU A 62 -5.48 -12.75 -5.23
N GLN A 63 -4.36 -12.82 -4.54
CA GLN A 63 -4.18 -13.64 -3.35
C GLN A 63 -3.77 -12.72 -2.21
N ASP A 64 -4.29 -13.01 -1.03
CA ASP A 64 -4.01 -12.25 0.18
C ASP A 64 -3.99 -13.20 1.38
N HIS A 65 -3.44 -12.74 2.49
CA HIS A 65 -3.48 -13.43 3.76
C HIS A 65 -4.63 -12.85 4.60
N LEU A 66 -5.67 -13.66 4.83
CA LEU A 66 -6.77 -13.25 5.68
C LEU A 66 -6.30 -13.19 7.14
N GLU A 67 -6.48 -12.03 7.78
CA GLU A 67 -6.09 -11.80 9.17
C GLU A 67 -7.32 -11.60 10.07
N LEU A 68 -7.26 -12.15 11.30
CA LEU A 68 -8.22 -11.91 12.36
C LEU A 68 -7.51 -11.29 13.57
N LEU A 69 -7.92 -10.06 13.93
CA LEU A 69 -7.36 -9.36 15.09
C LEU A 69 -8.11 -9.74 16.37
N LEU A 70 -7.45 -10.49 17.25
CA LEU A 70 -7.96 -10.83 18.58
C LEU A 70 -7.31 -9.94 19.62
N GLN A 71 -8.13 -9.28 20.44
CA GLN A 71 -7.67 -8.39 21.51
C GLN A 71 -8.12 -8.93 22.86
N TYR A 72 -7.19 -9.00 23.82
CA TYR A 72 -7.44 -9.49 25.17
C TYR A 72 -7.00 -8.46 26.21
N ARG A 73 -7.71 -8.41 27.35
CA ARG A 73 -7.29 -7.59 28.50
C ARG A 73 -6.07 -8.23 29.16
N CYS A 74 -4.99 -7.46 29.30
CA CYS A 74 -3.84 -7.88 30.09
C CYS A 74 -4.17 -7.90 31.59
N LYS A 75 -3.69 -8.92 32.31
CA LYS A 75 -3.79 -8.99 33.78
C LYS A 75 -2.81 -8.04 34.49
N GLN A 76 -1.76 -7.64 33.79
CA GLN A 76 -0.71 -6.71 34.25
C GLN A 76 -0.74 -5.45 33.36
N PRO A 77 -0.27 -4.28 33.86
CA PRO A 77 -0.24 -3.03 33.11
C PRO A 77 0.94 -2.99 32.12
N VAL A 78 1.03 -4.00 31.26
CA VAL A 78 2.10 -4.17 30.26
C VAL A 78 1.65 -3.81 28.85
N SER A 79 0.35 -3.56 28.67
CA SER A 79 -0.21 -3.14 27.38
C SER A 79 0.15 -1.69 27.06
N LEU A 80 0.14 -1.33 25.78
CA LEU A 80 0.34 0.05 25.33
C LEU A 80 -0.82 1.01 25.70
N TYR A 81 -1.95 0.49 26.18
CA TYR A 81 -3.18 1.25 26.39
C TYR A 81 -2.95 2.52 27.22
N ASP A 82 -2.22 2.43 28.32
CA ASP A 82 -1.95 3.55 29.24
C ASP A 82 -1.04 4.63 28.63
N HIS A 83 -0.37 4.33 27.51
CA HIS A 83 0.50 5.26 26.80
C HIS A 83 -0.18 5.96 25.62
N LEU A 84 -1.41 5.60 25.26
CA LEU A 84 -2.11 6.16 24.09
C LEU A 84 -2.75 7.55 24.33
N ASN A 85 -2.78 8.02 25.58
CA ASN A 85 -3.22 9.38 25.91
C ASN A 85 -2.19 10.44 25.45
N ILE A 86 -2.59 11.72 25.49
CA ILE A 86 -1.77 12.82 24.99
C ILE A 86 -0.41 12.95 25.70
N PHE A 87 -0.37 12.74 27.02
CA PHE A 87 0.85 12.83 27.81
C PHE A 87 1.79 11.64 27.54
N GLY A 88 1.23 10.43 27.41
CA GLY A 88 1.97 9.24 27.04
C GLY A 88 2.63 9.38 25.67
N LYS A 89 1.87 9.84 24.67
CA LYS A 89 2.38 10.12 23.32
C LYS A 89 3.46 11.21 23.33
N LEU A 90 3.29 12.29 24.10
CA LEU A 90 4.30 13.35 24.21
C LEU A 90 5.60 12.81 24.82
N ARG A 91 5.50 12.03 25.91
CA ARG A 91 6.67 11.42 26.56
C ARG A 91 7.41 10.49 25.61
N ILE A 92 6.69 9.62 24.89
CA ILE A 92 7.26 8.73 23.88
C ILE A 92 7.99 9.52 22.78
N GLY A 93 7.35 10.59 22.28
CA GLY A 93 7.94 11.45 21.27
C GLY A 93 9.25 12.11 21.74
N ILE A 94 9.25 12.68 22.96
CA ILE A 94 10.45 13.32 23.55
C ILE A 94 11.56 12.28 23.75
N GLU A 95 11.25 11.12 24.33
CA GLU A 95 12.20 10.04 24.56
C GLU A 95 12.84 9.59 23.24
N TRP A 96 12.03 9.39 22.20
CA TRP A 96 12.53 8.99 20.89
C TRP A 96 13.36 10.07 20.20
N ILE A 97 12.93 11.34 20.23
CA ILE A 97 13.69 12.44 19.62
C ILE A 97 15.07 12.58 20.26
N LEU A 98 15.15 12.52 21.59
CA LEU A 98 16.39 12.75 22.33
C LEU A 98 17.31 11.53 22.34
N THR A 99 16.76 10.31 22.39
CA THR A 99 17.55 9.10 22.65
C THR A 99 17.50 8.07 21.55
N ARG A 100 16.54 8.18 20.61
CA ARG A 100 16.22 7.17 19.58
C ARG A 100 15.88 5.79 20.15
N LYS A 101 15.43 5.73 21.40
CA LYS A 101 15.05 4.51 22.13
C LYS A 101 13.59 4.59 22.60
N GLY A 102 13.17 3.56 23.35
CA GLY A 102 11.87 3.49 24.00
C GLY A 102 10.75 3.02 23.08
N LEU A 103 9.50 3.22 23.50
CA LEU A 103 8.31 2.73 22.78
C LEU A 103 8.15 3.30 21.37
N GLY A 104 8.79 4.43 21.06
CA GLY A 104 8.80 5.00 19.70
C GLY A 104 9.76 4.30 18.72
N ALA A 105 10.55 3.32 19.18
CA ALA A 105 11.56 2.61 18.40
C ALA A 105 11.26 1.11 18.23
N THR A 106 10.06 0.64 18.55
CA THR A 106 9.60 -0.76 18.35
C THR A 106 8.40 -0.79 17.41
N ASN A 107 8.18 -1.92 16.72
CA ASN A 107 6.96 -2.19 15.95
C ASN A 107 5.86 -2.85 16.82
N HIS A 108 6.16 -3.14 18.10
CA HIS A 108 5.28 -3.77 19.09
C HIS A 108 4.88 -5.23 18.80
N MET A 109 5.51 -5.87 17.81
CA MET A 109 5.34 -7.29 17.51
C MET A 109 6.45 -8.10 18.17
N GLU A 110 6.33 -8.31 19.49
CA GLU A 110 7.38 -8.94 20.30
C GLU A 110 7.36 -10.49 20.22
N ALA A 111 6.25 -11.06 19.75
CA ALA A 111 6.13 -12.48 19.45
C ALA A 111 5.30 -12.66 18.19
N ALA A 112 5.76 -13.53 17.29
CA ALA A 112 5.04 -13.95 16.10
C ALA A 112 4.97 -15.48 16.08
N GLY A 113 3.81 -16.02 15.72
CA GLY A 113 3.62 -17.44 15.41
C GLY A 113 2.98 -17.53 14.02
N PHE A 114 3.49 -18.45 13.20
CA PHE A 114 2.91 -18.82 11.89
C PHE A 114 2.31 -20.21 12.00
#